data_AF-A0AAN7XI04-F1
#
_entry.id   AF-A0AAN7XI04-F1
#
_cell.length_a   1.000
_cell.length_b   1.000
_cell.length_c   1.000
_cell.angle_alpha   90.00
_cell.angle_beta   90.00
_cell.angle_gamma   90.00
#
_symmetry.space_group_name_H-M   'P 1'
#
loop_
_entity.id
_entity.type
_entity.pdbx_description
1 polymer ?
#
loop_
_entity_poly.entity_id
_entity_poly.type
_entity_poly.pdbx_seq_one_letter_code
_entity_poly.pdbx_strand_id
1 'polypeptide(L)'
;MAIKRQFDYNRKTDTIYGVSANGNAAKQAMVLMTRGILGKWKQPIGYFFSSSSMLSEEIADTIRGAIHHLQAIGLTVQAIVCDQATTNVRALHLLGATLDPQGGGGMTPTVWRQKG
;
A
#
# COMPACT_ATOMS: atom_id res chain seq x y z
N MET A 1 2.20 2.24 -10.33
CA MET A 1 3.06 3.01 -11.24
C MET A 1 3.57 2.11 -12.36
N ALA A 2 3.53 2.52 -13.63
CA ALA A 2 4.12 1.75 -14.72
C ALA A 2 5.65 1.93 -14.73
N ILE A 3 6.39 0.86 -15.00
CA ILE A 3 7.86 0.88 -15.09
C ILE A 3 8.31 0.31 -16.43
N LYS A 4 9.53 0.67 -16.86
CA LYS A 4 10.13 0.10 -18.06
C LYS A 4 10.32 -1.40 -17.84
N ARG A 5 9.88 -2.21 -18.81
CA ARG A 5 10.07 -3.66 -18.78
C ARG A 5 11.52 -3.98 -19.11
N GLN A 6 12.35 -4.10 -18.09
CA GLN A 6 13.75 -4.50 -18.22
C GLN A 6 14.20 -5.19 -16.94
N PHE A 7 15.23 -6.02 -17.08
CA PHE A 7 15.94 -6.59 -15.95
C PHE A 7 17.22 -5.80 -15.73
N ASP A 8 17.46 -5.40 -14.49
CA ASP A 8 18.69 -4.71 -14.10
C ASP A 8 19.41 -5.58 -13.07
N TYR A 9 20.63 -6.03 -13.39
CA TYR A 9 21.41 -6.87 -12.50
C TYR A 9 22.35 -6.02 -11.63
N ASN A 10 22.23 -6.17 -10.31
CA ASN A 10 23.14 -5.56 -9.35
C ASN A 10 24.18 -6.56 -8.89
N ARG A 11 25.40 -6.42 -9.45
CA ARG A 11 26.54 -7.29 -9.14
C ARG A 11 26.99 -7.26 -7.68
N LYS A 12 26.76 -6.15 -6.95
CA LYS A 12 27.21 -6.02 -5.56
C LYS A 12 26.36 -6.86 -4.61
N THR A 13 25.06 -6.93 -4.87
CA THR A 13 24.09 -7.66 -4.04
C THR A 13 23.67 -8.99 -4.65
N ASP A 14 24.21 -9.34 -5.82
CA ASP A 14 23.82 -10.49 -6.63
C ASP A 14 22.30 -10.60 -6.81
N THR A 15 21.66 -9.47 -7.14
CA THR A 15 20.20 -9.37 -7.23
C THR A 15 19.77 -8.88 -8.60
N ILE A 16 18.70 -9.46 -9.15
CA ILE A 16 18.04 -8.98 -10.37
C ILE A 16 16.83 -8.12 -9.96
N TYR A 17 16.81 -6.87 -10.41
CA TYR A 17 15.67 -5.98 -10.28
C TYR A 17 14.76 -6.06 -11.52
N GLY A 18 13.51 -5.62 -11.36
CA GLY A 18 12.53 -5.62 -12.46
C GLY A 18 11.93 -6.99 -12.74
N VAL A 19 12.02 -7.93 -11.78
CA VAL A 19 11.39 -9.25 -11.84
C VAL A 19 10.18 -9.30 -10.90
N SER A 20 9.08 -9.91 -11.35
CA SER A 20 7.90 -10.19 -10.53
C SER A 20 8.08 -11.47 -9.71
N ALA A 21 7.19 -11.73 -8.75
CA ALA A 21 7.22 -12.96 -7.95
C ALA A 21 7.20 -14.25 -8.80
N ASN A 22 6.64 -14.19 -10.01
CA ASN A 22 6.54 -15.32 -10.93
C ASN A 22 7.72 -15.43 -11.91
N GLY A 23 8.80 -14.66 -11.70
CA GLY A 23 9.98 -14.67 -12.58
C GLY A 23 9.83 -13.89 -13.89
N ASN A 24 8.69 -13.23 -14.11
CA ASN A 24 8.42 -12.46 -15.32
C ASN A 24 8.96 -11.03 -15.21
N ALA A 25 9.21 -10.38 -16.35
CA ALA A 25 9.53 -8.96 -16.37
C ALA A 25 8.38 -8.13 -15.75
N ALA A 26 8.72 -7.33 -14.74
CA ALA A 26 7.78 -6.47 -14.06
C ALA A 26 7.31 -5.34 -14.99
N LYS A 27 6.02 -5.03 -14.92
CA LYS A 27 5.37 -3.96 -15.70
C LYS A 27 4.99 -2.79 -14.82
N GLN A 28 4.73 -3.08 -13.55
CA GLN A 28 4.24 -2.13 -12.59
C GLN A 28 4.97 -2.30 -11.26
N ALA A 29 5.09 -1.19 -10.54
CA ALA A 29 5.52 -1.16 -9.16
C ALA A 29 4.40 -0.54 -8.31
N MET A 30 4.06 -1.22 -7.22
CA MET A 30 3.31 -0.66 -6.11
C MET A 30 4.30 -0.10 -5.10
N VAL A 31 4.07 1.12 -4.63
CA VAL A 31 4.94 1.77 -3.65
C VAL A 31 4.08 2.19 -2.47
N LEU A 32 4.50 1.79 -1.27
CA LEU A 32 3.93 2.28 -0.02
C LEU A 32 4.81 3.39 0.53
N MET A 33 4.17 4.50 0.90
CA MET A 33 4.83 5.68 1.43
C MET A 33 4.08 6.16 2.66
N THR A 34 4.82 6.47 3.71
CA THR A 34 4.28 7.17 4.88
C THR A 34 4.48 8.66 4.74
N ARG A 35 3.53 9.42 5.25
CA ARG A 35 3.57 10.88 5.25
C ARG A 35 3.15 11.41 6.60
N GLY A 36 3.90 12.38 7.12
CA GLY A 36 3.52 13.12 8.32
C GLY A 36 2.25 13.93 8.07
N ILE A 37 1.29 13.85 8.99
CA ILE A 37 0.07 14.67 8.93
C ILE A 37 0.38 16.10 9.38
N LEU A 38 1.02 16.24 10.54
CA LEU A 38 1.46 17.54 11.07
C LEU A 38 2.86 17.91 10.60
N GLY A 39 3.73 16.92 10.40
CA GLY A 39 5.10 17.12 9.96
C GLY A 39 5.24 17.11 8.44
N LYS A 40 6.09 17.98 7.89
CA LYS A 40 6.41 18.01 6.45
C LYS A 40 7.45 16.95 6.09
N TRP A 41 7.10 15.67 6.24
CA TRP A 41 7.97 14.57 5.85
C TRP A 41 7.20 13.49 5.09
N LYS A 42 7.92 12.77 4.23
CA LYS A 42 7.42 11.62 3.48
C LYS A 42 8.57 10.63 3.27
N GLN A 43 8.28 9.34 3.36
CA GLN A 43 9.28 8.29 3.18
C GLN A 43 8.65 7.07 2.51
N PRO A 44 9.20 6.58 1.38
CA PRO A 44 8.85 5.25 0.88
C PRO A 44 9.26 4.19 1.91
N ILE A 45 8.33 3.31 2.27
CA ILE A 45 8.56 2.25 3.26
C ILE A 45 8.62 0.85 2.63
N GLY A 46 8.19 0.72 1.38
CA GLY A 46 8.26 -0.54 0.65
C GLY A 46 7.84 -0.40 -0.80
N TYR A 47 8.29 -1.33 -1.64
CA TYR A 47 7.89 -1.43 -3.03
C TYR A 47 7.72 -2.90 -3.43
N PHE A 48 6.80 -3.15 -4.36
CA PHE A 48 6.45 -4.49 -4.83
C PHE A 48 6.34 -4.46 -6.35
N PHE A 49 7.09 -5.34 -7.01
CA PHE A 49 7.05 -5.49 -8.45
C PHE A 49 5.98 -6.48 -8.86
N SER A 50 5.23 -6.13 -9.90
CA SER A 50 4.26 -7.04 -10.50
C SER A 50 4.30 -6.98 -12.02
N SER A 51 4.14 -8.16 -12.62
CA SER A 51 3.97 -8.34 -14.07
C SER A 51 2.52 -8.11 -14.54
N SER A 52 1.59 -7.97 -13.60
CA SER A 52 0.15 -7.72 -13.80
C SER A 52 -0.40 -6.85 -12.66
N SER A 53 -1.70 -6.60 -12.63
CA SER A 53 -2.34 -6.05 -11.44
C SER A 53 -2.09 -6.98 -10.25
N MET A 54 -1.74 -6.41 -9.09
CA MET A 54 -1.69 -7.16 -7.82
C MET A 54 -3.10 -7.54 -7.38
N LEU A 55 -3.22 -8.68 -6.69
CA LEU A 55 -4.49 -9.11 -6.13
C LEU A 55 -4.88 -8.22 -4.96
N SER A 56 -6.19 -7.99 -4.78
CA SER A 56 -6.70 -7.14 -3.70
C SER A 56 -6.33 -7.67 -2.31
N GLU A 57 -6.27 -8.98 -2.17
CA GLU A 57 -5.86 -9.69 -0.97
C GLU A 57 -4.39 -9.39 -0.63
N GLU A 58 -3.50 -9.49 -1.62
CA GLU A 58 -2.07 -9.17 -1.46
C GLU A 58 -1.87 -7.70 -1.06
N ILE A 59 -2.64 -6.79 -1.67
CA ILE A 59 -2.62 -5.36 -1.32
C ILE A 59 -3.05 -5.17 0.14
N ALA A 60 -4.15 -5.80 0.56
CA ALA A 60 -4.66 -5.69 1.92
C ALA A 60 -3.68 -6.23 2.96
N ASP A 61 -3.07 -7.39 2.71
CA ASP A 61 -2.07 -7.99 3.58
C ASP A 61 -0.80 -7.14 3.67
N THR A 62 -0.36 -6.60 2.53
CA THR A 62 0.78 -5.68 2.49
C THR A 62 0.52 -4.42 3.32
N ILE A 63 -0.67 -3.82 3.20
CA ILE A 63 -1.07 -2.66 3.99
C ILE A 63 -1.13 -3.00 5.48
N ARG A 64 -1.71 -4.16 5.85
CA ARG A 64 -1.78 -4.62 7.24
C ARG A 64 -0.40 -4.80 7.84
N GLY A 65 0.52 -5.45 7.13
CA GLY A 65 1.91 -5.61 7.55
C GLY A 65 2.61 -4.27 7.73
N ALA A 66 2.45 -3.34 6.78
CA ALA A 66 2.99 -1.99 6.88
C ALA A 66 2.48 -1.26 8.13
N ILE A 67 1.18 -1.33 8.43
CA ILE A 67 0.61 -0.73 9.65
C ILE A 67 1.24 -1.32 10.91
N HIS A 68 1.35 -2.65 10.99
CA HIS A 68 1.98 -3.31 12.14
C HIS A 68 3.44 -2.89 12.33
N HIS A 69 4.23 -2.82 11.27
CA HIS A 69 5.62 -2.37 11.35
C HIS A 69 5.74 -0.90 11.79
N LEU A 70 4.87 -0.03 11.30
CA LEU A 70 4.85 1.38 11.69
C LEU A 70 4.45 1.56 13.15
N GLN A 71 3.44 0.81 13.61
CA GLN A 71 3.03 0.83 15.02
C GLN A 71 4.13 0.30 15.94
N ALA A 72 4.87 -0.75 15.52
CA ALA A 72 5.97 -1.32 16.28
C ALA A 72 7.12 -0.32 16.52
N ILE A 73 7.33 0.65 15.61
CA ILE A 73 8.32 1.71 15.76
C ILE A 73 7.76 2.99 16.42
N GLY A 74 6.53 2.95 16.93
CA GLY A 74 5.89 4.06 17.65
C GLY A 74 5.16 5.07 16.77
N LEU A 75 4.90 4.75 15.49
CA LEU A 75 4.09 5.60 14.61
C LEU A 75 2.63 5.17 14.59
N THR A 76 1.72 6.14 14.78
CA THR A 76 0.28 5.91 14.68
C THR A 76 -0.22 6.21 13.27
N VAL A 77 -0.72 5.18 12.57
CA VAL A 77 -1.36 5.33 11.26
C VAL A 77 -2.80 5.78 11.43
N GLN A 78 -3.11 7.00 11.03
CA GLN A 78 -4.45 7.59 11.16
C GLN A 78 -5.32 7.45 9.90
N ALA A 79 -4.68 7.33 8.73
CA ALA A 79 -5.39 7.26 7.46
C ALA A 79 -4.55 6.52 6.42
N ILE A 80 -5.24 5.86 5.48
CA ILE A 80 -4.68 5.25 4.27
C ILE A 80 -5.23 6.04 3.09
N VAL A 81 -4.37 6.37 2.12
CA VAL A 81 -4.76 7.07 0.90
C VAL A 81 -4.32 6.25 -0.30
N CYS A 82 -5.26 5.95 -1.20
CA CYS A 82 -5.01 5.29 -2.47
C CYS A 82 -5.92 5.91 -3.55
N ASP A 83 -5.66 5.58 -4.82
CA ASP A 83 -6.59 5.92 -5.90
C ASP A 83 -7.88 5.06 -5.86
N GLN A 84 -8.78 5.29 -6.82
CA GLN A 84 -10.06 4.58 -6.94
C GLN A 84 -9.98 3.33 -7.83
N ALA A 85 -8.79 2.73 -8.03
CA ALA A 85 -8.70 1.47 -8.76
C ALA A 85 -9.55 0.40 -8.06
N THR A 86 -10.24 -0.44 -8.85
CA THR A 86 -11.14 -1.48 -8.33
C THR A 86 -10.43 -2.42 -7.34
N THR A 87 -9.16 -2.72 -7.58
CA THR A 87 -8.33 -3.55 -6.69
C THR A 87 -8.08 -2.89 -5.34
N ASN A 88 -7.85 -1.57 -5.31
CA ASN A 88 -7.63 -0.79 -4.11
C ASN A 88 -8.92 -0.65 -3.30
N VAL A 89 -10.05 -0.35 -3.96
CA VAL A 89 -11.36 -0.31 -3.30
C VAL A 89 -11.68 -1.65 -2.64
N ARG A 90 -11.46 -2.75 -3.36
CA ARG A 90 -11.67 -4.09 -2.81
C ARG A 90 -10.74 -4.40 -1.64
N ALA A 91 -9.46 -4.00 -1.72
CA ALA A 91 -8.51 -4.16 -0.62
C ALA A 91 -8.92 -3.37 0.63
N LEU A 92 -9.43 -2.14 0.47
CA LEU A 92 -9.98 -1.37 1.58
C LEU A 92 -11.19 -2.05 2.22
N HIS A 93 -12.09 -2.64 1.42
CA HIS A 93 -13.20 -3.44 1.95
C HIS A 93 -12.70 -4.66 2.75
N LEU A 94 -11.64 -5.34 2.29
CA LEU A 94 -11.01 -6.45 3.03
C LEU A 94 -10.37 -5.99 4.35
N LEU A 95 -9.93 -4.73 4.42
CA LEU A 95 -9.43 -4.09 5.63
C LEU A 95 -10.55 -3.60 6.57
N GLY A 96 -11.81 -3.75 6.18
CA GLY A 96 -12.98 -3.38 6.96
C GLY A 96 -13.50 -1.97 6.69
N ALA A 97 -13.03 -1.29 5.64
CA ALA A 97 -13.65 -0.04 5.19
C ALA A 97 -15.03 -0.36 4.59
N THR A 98 -16.04 0.38 5.00
CA THR A 98 -17.37 0.35 4.39
C THR A 98 -17.66 1.73 3.80
N LEU A 99 -18.42 1.76 2.71
CA LEU A 99 -19.03 3.01 2.29
C LEU A 99 -19.96 3.48 3.41
N ASP A 100 -19.89 4.75 3.76
CA ASP A 100 -20.89 5.35 4.63
C ASP A 100 -22.24 5.24 3.89
N PRO A 101 -23.24 4.55 4.46
CA PRO A 101 -24.57 4.46 3.85
C PRO A 101 -25.23 5.84 3.64
N GLN A 102 -24.71 6.90 4.26
CA GLN A 102 -25.30 8.24 4.24
C GLN A 102 -24.56 9.17 3.27
N GLY A 103 -24.88 9.05 1.99
CA GLY A 103 -24.81 10.18 1.08
C GLY A 103 -25.83 11.26 1.50
N GLY A 104 -25.51 12.06 2.53
CA GLY A 104 -26.39 13.11 3.02
C GLY A 104 -25.94 13.77 4.31
N GLY A 105 -25.02 14.74 4.21
CA GLY A 105 -24.88 15.85 5.16
C GLY A 105 -24.55 15.52 6.62
N GLY A 106 -23.25 15.41 6.95
CA GLY A 106 -22.79 15.49 8.34
C GLY A 106 -21.54 14.68 8.61
N MET A 107 -20.38 15.33 8.61
CA MET A 107 -19.09 14.71 8.89
C MET A 107 -19.03 14.28 10.36
N THR A 108 -19.22 12.98 10.65
CA THR A 108 -18.77 12.40 11.92
C THR A 108 -17.47 11.64 11.66
N PRO A 109 -16.36 11.96 12.34
CA PRO A 109 -15.12 11.21 12.15
C PRO A 109 -15.29 9.85 12.80
N THR A 110 -15.33 8.79 11.99
CA THR A 110 -15.20 7.42 12.47
C THR A 110 -13.77 7.23 12.95
N VAL A 111 -13.54 7.49 14.24
CA VAL A 111 -12.29 7.21 14.93
C VAL A 111 -12.08 5.71 14.90
N TRP A 112 -11.02 5.25 14.23
CA TRP A 112 -10.52 3.89 14.35
C TRP A 112 -10.00 3.69 15.78
N ARG A 113 -10.88 3.30 16.70
CA ARG A 113 -10.49 2.86 18.03
C ARG A 113 -10.23 1.36 17.98
N GLN A 114 -8.96 0.98 17.83
CA GLN A 114 -8.51 -0.37 18.20
C GLN A 114 -8.88 -0.58 19.67
N LYS A 115 -9.77 -1.52 19.96
CA LYS A 115 -9.92 -2.05 21.32
C LYS A 115 -8.64 -2.83 21.61
N GLY A 116 -7.92 -2.39 22.63
CA GLY A 116 -6.83 -3.16 23.25
C GLY A 116 -7.35 -4.37 24.01
#